data_AF-A0A6A7RVB5-F1
#
_entry.id   AF-A0A6A7RVB5-F1
#
_cell.length_a   1.000
_cell.length_b   1.000
_cell.length_c   1.000
_cell.angle_alpha   90.00
_cell.angle_beta   90.00
_cell.angle_gamma   90.00
#
_symmetry.space_group_name_H-M   'P 1'
#
loop_
_entity.id
_entity.type
_entity.pdbx_description
1 polymer ?
#
loop_
_entity_poly.entity_id
_entity_poly.type
_entity_poly.pdbx_seq_one_letter_code
_entity_poly.pdbx_strand_id
1 'polypeptide(L)'
;MAVLVACGIGGVVMAAETGTATAEEAISKVRAAASFLHSKGTSGYAEFNNRDGNWVWKDSYVFVYDCRQDRMIAHPMRPDLVGKP
;
A
#
# COMPACT_ATOMS: atom_id res chain seq x y z
N MET A 1 -37.25 41.04 -9.15
CA MET A 1 -36.94 40.01 -8.13
C MET A 1 -35.48 39.63 -8.32
N ALA A 2 -34.64 40.04 -7.38
CA ALA A 2 -33.24 39.63 -7.33
C ALA A 2 -33.06 38.65 -6.16
N VAL A 3 -31.92 37.95 -6.17
CA VAL A 3 -31.35 37.08 -5.10
C VAL A 3 -31.88 35.64 -5.18
N LEU A 4 -31.09 34.55 -5.27
CA LEU A 4 -29.65 34.30 -5.11
C LEU A 4 -29.33 32.93 -5.77
N VAL A 5 -28.28 32.84 -6.59
CA VAL A 5 -27.67 31.56 -6.95
C VAL A 5 -26.72 31.18 -5.80
N ALA A 6 -27.12 30.19 -5.01
CA ALA A 6 -26.24 29.60 -4.01
C ALA A 6 -25.29 28.63 -4.71
N CYS A 7 -24.06 29.08 -4.95
CA CYS A 7 -22.93 28.22 -5.31
C CYS A 7 -22.57 27.41 -4.07
N GLY A 8 -23.27 26.29 -3.86
CA GLY A 8 -22.90 25.32 -2.85
C GLY A 8 -21.56 24.72 -3.23
N ILE A 9 -20.56 24.90 -2.37
CA ILE A 9 -19.25 24.24 -2.42
C ILE A 9 -19.49 22.74 -2.22
N GLY A 10 -19.94 22.08 -3.28
CA GLY A 10 -20.03 20.64 -3.34
C GLY A 10 -18.61 20.12 -3.38
N GLY A 11 -18.09 19.74 -2.21
CA GLY A 11 -16.89 18.91 -2.14
C GLY A 11 -17.15 17.71 -3.07
N VAL A 12 -16.35 17.61 -4.13
CA VAL A 12 -16.32 16.44 -5.00
C VAL A 12 -15.93 15.27 -4.12
N VAL A 13 -16.93 14.54 -3.63
CA VAL A 13 -16.74 13.23 -3.01
C VAL A 13 -16.40 12.32 -4.18
N MET A 14 -15.10 12.19 -4.47
CA MET A 14 -14.62 11.14 -5.34
C MET A 14 -14.96 9.85 -4.61
N ALA A 15 -16.01 9.17 -5.06
CA ALA A 15 -16.28 7.81 -4.64
C ALA A 15 -15.10 6.97 -5.11
N ALA A 16 -14.12 6.78 -4.23
CA ALA A 16 -13.06 5.81 -4.47
C ALA A 16 -13.76 4.49 -4.78
N GLU A 17 -13.47 3.94 -5.96
CA GLU A 17 -13.92 2.62 -6.36
C GLU A 17 -13.52 1.66 -5.25
N THR A 18 -14.47 0.88 -4.73
CA THR A 18 -14.27 0.11 -3.49
C THR A 18 -13.11 -0.89 -3.57
N GLY A 19 -12.62 -1.19 -4.78
CA GLY A 19 -11.47 -2.04 -5.07
C GLY A 19 -10.13 -1.34 -5.30
N THR A 20 -10.06 0.00 -5.28
CA THR A 20 -8.83 0.76 -5.57
C THR A 20 -8.30 1.43 -4.30
N ALA A 21 -7.01 1.22 -4.00
CA ALA A 21 -6.38 1.87 -2.85
C ALA A 21 -6.17 3.37 -3.08
N THR A 22 -6.39 4.18 -2.03
CA THR A 22 -6.04 5.60 -2.07
C THR A 22 -4.55 5.82 -1.76
N ALA A 23 -4.04 7.00 -2.11
CA ALA A 23 -2.66 7.37 -1.80
C ALA A 23 -2.39 7.38 -0.28
N GLU A 24 -3.34 7.85 0.51
CA GLU A 24 -3.25 7.89 1.97
C GLU A 24 -3.19 6.48 2.57
N GLU A 25 -3.98 5.55 2.04
CA GLU A 25 -3.94 4.13 2.44
C GLU A 25 -2.58 3.51 2.13
N ALA A 26 -2.04 3.77 0.94
CA ALA A 26 -0.71 3.28 0.56
C ALA A 26 0.39 3.84 1.49
N ILE A 27 0.37 5.14 1.76
CA ILE A 27 1.32 5.77 2.70
C ILE A 27 1.20 5.15 4.09
N SER A 28 -0.03 4.95 4.58
CA SER A 28 -0.29 4.33 5.88
C SER A 28 0.24 2.90 5.95
N LYS A 29 -0.04 2.08 4.93
CA LYS A 29 0.43 0.70 4.84
C LYS A 29 1.94 0.59 4.78
N VAL A 30 2.61 1.44 4.00
CA VAL A 30 4.09 1.46 3.93
C VAL A 30 4.71 1.87 5.28
N ARG A 31 4.15 2.87 5.97
CA ARG A 31 4.60 3.24 7.31
C ARG A 31 4.44 2.09 8.30
N ALA A 32 3.28 1.42 8.28
CA ALA A 32 3.04 0.25 9.13
C ALA A 32 4.01 -0.90 8.84
N ALA A 33 4.30 -1.17 7.56
CA ALA A 33 5.28 -2.18 7.13
C ALA A 33 6.69 -1.85 7.62
N ALA A 34 7.11 -0.59 7.49
CA ALA A 34 8.40 -0.13 7.99
C ALA A 34 8.52 -0.26 9.50
N SER A 35 7.49 0.14 10.26
CA SER A 35 7.46 -0.04 11.72
C SER A 35 7.48 -1.52 12.13
N PHE A 36 6.72 -2.37 11.43
CA PHE A 36 6.71 -3.81 11.67
C PHE A 36 8.10 -4.43 11.46
N LEU A 37 8.76 -4.12 10.35
CA LEU A 37 10.11 -4.61 10.05
C LEU A 37 11.16 -4.02 10.99
N HIS A 38 10.98 -2.78 11.46
CA HIS A 38 11.85 -2.20 12.49
C HIS A 38 11.78 -2.99 13.80
N SER A 39 10.58 -3.41 14.21
CA SER A 39 10.40 -4.18 15.45
C SER A 39 10.76 -5.66 15.31
N LYS A 40 10.43 -6.31 14.18
CA LYS A 40 10.63 -7.75 13.96
C LYS A 40 11.98 -8.10 13.36
N GLY A 41 12.62 -7.14 12.69
CA GLY A 41 13.82 -7.38 11.89
C GLY A 41 13.55 -8.38 10.76
N THR A 42 14.59 -9.13 10.40
CA THR A 42 14.58 -10.06 9.25
C THR A 42 13.55 -11.19 9.37
N SER A 43 13.15 -11.56 10.59
CA SER A 43 12.11 -12.56 10.82
C SER A 43 10.74 -12.16 10.26
N GLY A 44 10.51 -10.86 10.06
CA GLY A 44 9.25 -10.32 9.52
C GLY A 44 9.10 -10.45 8.01
N TYR A 45 10.18 -10.74 7.25
CA TYR A 45 10.12 -10.73 5.78
C TYR A 45 9.13 -11.75 5.20
N ALA A 46 8.97 -12.91 5.84
CA ALA A 46 8.07 -13.96 5.36
C ALA A 46 6.61 -13.52 5.30
N GLU A 47 6.17 -12.58 6.15
CA GLU A 47 4.79 -12.08 6.13
C GLU A 47 4.43 -11.36 4.84
N PHE A 48 5.42 -10.76 4.16
CA PHE A 48 5.23 -10.04 2.90
C PHE A 48 5.16 -10.97 1.68
N ASN A 49 5.37 -12.29 1.84
CA ASN A 49 5.20 -13.26 0.76
C ASN A 49 3.80 -13.87 0.71
N ASN A 50 2.93 -13.59 1.70
CA ASN A 50 1.58 -14.13 1.72
C ASN A 50 0.64 -13.27 0.85
N ARG A 51 0.14 -13.83 -0.25
CA ARG A 51 -0.82 -13.19 -1.15
C ARG A 51 -2.14 -12.83 -0.48
N ASP A 52 -2.55 -13.61 0.52
CA ASP A 52 -3.78 -13.40 1.28
C ASP A 52 -3.48 -12.78 2.67
N GLY A 53 -2.27 -12.22 2.84
CA GLY A 53 -1.78 -11.66 4.09
C GLY A 53 -2.16 -10.20 4.33
N ASN A 54 -1.82 -9.69 5.51
CA ASN A 54 -2.15 -8.33 5.97
C ASN A 54 -1.55 -7.20 5.11
N TRP A 55 -0.57 -7.54 4.27
CA TRP A 55 0.18 -6.61 3.41
C TRP A 55 -0.36 -6.55 1.98
N VAL A 56 -1.46 -7.24 1.70
CA VAL A 56 -2.23 -7.15 0.46
C VAL A 56 -3.61 -6.59 0.81
N TRP A 57 -4.05 -5.54 0.12
CA TRP A 57 -5.35 -4.91 0.35
C TRP A 57 -5.86 -4.31 -0.95
N LYS A 58 -7.17 -4.46 -1.23
CA LYS A 58 -7.76 -3.94 -2.47
C LYS A 58 -6.94 -4.45 -3.69
N ASP A 59 -6.53 -3.56 -4.57
CA ASP A 59 -5.66 -3.81 -5.72
C ASP A 59 -4.16 -3.61 -5.42
N SER A 60 -3.80 -3.40 -4.16
CA SER A 60 -2.47 -2.94 -3.73
C SER A 60 -1.78 -3.90 -2.77
N TYR A 61 -0.46 -3.82 -2.70
CA TYR A 61 0.35 -4.65 -1.81
C TYR A 61 1.69 -3.99 -1.48
N VAL A 62 2.32 -4.43 -0.38
CA VAL A 62 3.71 -4.09 -0.05
C VAL A 62 4.65 -5.22 -0.49
N PHE A 63 5.75 -4.87 -1.14
CA PHE A 63 6.89 -5.74 -1.37
C PHE A 63 8.11 -5.20 -0.61
N VAL A 64 9.10 -6.06 -0.37
CA VAL A 64 10.34 -5.70 0.34
C VAL A 64 11.52 -5.92 -0.58
N TYR A 65 12.31 -4.87 -0.77
CA TYR A 65 13.51 -4.86 -1.59
C TYR A 65 14.70 -4.37 -0.78
N ASP A 66 15.84 -5.06 -0.88
CA ASP A 66 17.10 -4.62 -0.27
C ASP A 66 17.94 -3.91 -1.33
N CYS A 67 17.94 -2.58 -1.28
CA CYS A 67 18.72 -1.74 -2.18
C CYS A 67 20.23 -1.88 -2.01
N ARG A 68 20.72 -2.37 -0.87
CA ARG A 68 22.16 -2.56 -0.63
C ARG A 68 22.66 -3.84 -1.27
N GLN A 69 21.81 -4.86 -1.29
CA GLN A 69 22.10 -6.17 -1.88
C GLN A 69 21.61 -6.29 -3.33
N ASP A 70 20.89 -5.30 -3.84
CA ASP A 70 20.23 -5.32 -5.15
C ASP A 70 19.39 -6.59 -5.28
N ARG A 71 18.45 -6.76 -4.34
CA ARG A 71 17.73 -8.03 -4.15
C ARG A 71 16.30 -7.84 -3.68
N MET A 72 15.37 -8.48 -4.37
CA MET A 72 13.99 -8.67 -3.94
C MET A 72 13.94 -9.66 -2.77
N ILE A 73 13.47 -9.19 -1.61
CA ILE A 73 13.40 -10.00 -0.38
C ILE A 73 12.04 -10.70 -0.25
N ALA A 74 10.96 -10.00 -0.60
CA ALA A 74 9.62 -10.55 -0.53
C ALA A 74 8.69 -9.86 -1.54
N HIS A 75 7.88 -10.64 -2.24
CA HIS A 75 6.92 -10.11 -3.21
C HIS A 75 5.67 -11.02 -3.32
N PRO A 76 4.50 -10.58 -2.82
CA PRO A 76 3.34 -11.46 -2.68
C PRO A 76 2.70 -11.82 -4.03
N MET A 77 2.75 -10.91 -5.00
CA MET A 77 2.18 -11.13 -6.35
C MET A 77 3.17 -11.71 -7.37
N ARG A 78 4.47 -11.64 -7.10
CA ARG A 78 5.56 -12.04 -8.00
C ARG A 78 6.63 -12.80 -7.24
N PRO A 79 6.29 -13.97 -6.67
CA PRO A 79 7.26 -14.80 -5.94
C PRO A 79 8.45 -15.23 -6.82
N ASP A 80 8.28 -15.22 -8.14
CA ASP A 80 9.32 -15.48 -9.13
C ASP A 80 10.46 -14.42 -9.15
N LEU A 81 10.24 -13.26 -8.53
CA LEU A 81 11.26 -12.21 -8.40
C LEU A 81 12.10 -12.35 -7.13
N VAL A 82 11.63 -13.07 -6.12
CA VAL A 82 12.33 -13.19 -4.84
C VAL A 82 13.74 -13.77 -5.06
N GLY A 83 14.75 -13.07 -4.53
CA GLY A 83 16.16 -13.41 -4.68
C GLY A 83 16.85 -12.84 -5.93
N LYS A 84 16.12 -12.16 -6.83
CA LYS A 84 16.68 -11.48 -8.01
C LYS A 84 16.91 -9.99 -7.74
N PRO A 85 17.79 -9.32 -8.52
CA PRO A 85 17.80 -7.87 -8.65
C PRO A 85 16.45 -7.28 -9.06
#